data_AF-A0A536H6L5-F1
#
_entry.id   AF-A0A536H6L5-F1
#
_cell.length_a   1.000
_cell.length_b   1.000
_cell.length_c   1.000
_cell.angle_alpha   90.00
_cell.angle_beta   90.00
_cell.angle_gamma   90.00
#
_symmetry.space_group_name_H-M   'P 1'
#
loop_
_entity.id
_entity.type
_entity.pdbx_description
1 polymer ?
#
loop_
_entity_poly.entity_id
_entity_poly.type
_entity_poly.pdbx_seq_one_letter_code
_entity_poly.pdbx_strand_id
1 'polypeptide(L)'
;MNLALVTIPSRPGREATNMIQSLQIPGKELNMETEPGQPLVILNPAANRGNMHKHRALVRSRAEQAKAQYLETRLQGEAKERAMQAARENRPVIIVGGDGSVHEVVNGILASGNRVPLGIVAAGSGNDFAWNTLKLPHDPAEAIERAFAGQLIDVDAGIVNERYFVNSLGIGLDADIAVAATMLKKYPFMSGARLYYAATLKQLLFGYHRCPWLSLDLVGGQHPA
;
A
#
# COMPACT_ATOMS: atom_id res chain seq x y z
N MET A 1 -4.99 0.06 18.65
CA MET A 1 -5.64 1.30 18.18
C MET A 1 -4.65 1.93 17.23
N ASN A 2 -4.73 1.69 15.92
CA ASN A 2 -3.56 1.78 15.03
C ASN A 2 -3.92 2.38 13.65
N LEU A 3 -3.17 3.41 13.21
CA LEU A 3 -3.14 4.11 11.92
C LEU A 3 -1.70 4.02 11.40
N ALA A 4 -1.48 3.47 10.21
CA ALA A 4 -0.14 3.18 9.71
C ALA A 4 0.61 4.43 9.20
N LEU A 5 1.58 4.92 9.94
CA LEU A 5 2.74 5.68 9.46
C LEU A 5 3.71 4.69 8.84
N VAL A 6 4.01 4.81 7.55
CA VAL A 6 5.02 3.94 6.95
C VAL A 6 6.42 4.53 7.21
N THR A 7 7.26 3.84 7.98
CA THR A 7 8.65 4.21 8.28
C THR A 7 9.64 3.29 7.60
N ILE A 8 10.85 3.80 7.35
CA ILE A 8 12.04 3.03 6.98
C ILE A 8 13.11 3.45 7.98
N PRO A 9 13.87 2.52 8.60
CA PRO A 9 14.98 2.90 9.47
C PRO A 9 16.07 3.65 8.68
N SER A 10 16.49 4.80 9.20
CA SER A 10 17.65 5.54 8.72
C SER A 10 18.93 4.78 9.06
N ARG A 11 19.79 4.56 8.06
CA ARG A 11 21.11 3.91 8.20
C ARG A 11 22.00 4.63 9.24
N PRO A 12 22.78 3.92 10.06
CA PRO A 12 23.98 4.48 10.69
C PRO A 12 25.12 4.57 9.66
N GLY A 13 25.78 5.73 9.54
CA GLY A 13 27.01 5.92 8.74
C GLY A 13 28.23 5.34 9.45
N ARG A 14 29.44 5.22 8.87
CA ARG A 14 30.04 5.50 7.55
C ARG A 14 31.44 4.86 7.61
N GLU A 15 31.94 4.24 6.54
CA GLU A 15 33.31 4.39 5.98
C GLU A 15 33.63 3.37 4.85
N ALA A 16 34.42 3.84 3.85
CA ALA A 16 34.97 3.20 2.63
C ALA A 16 34.00 2.91 1.45
N THR A 17 33.77 3.83 0.48
CA THR A 17 34.61 4.13 -0.74
C THR A 17 34.56 2.98 -1.76
N ASN A 18 34.05 3.02 -3.01
CA ASN A 18 33.72 4.04 -4.01
C ASN A 18 32.77 3.41 -5.08
N MET A 19 32.05 4.26 -5.85
CA MET A 19 31.17 3.98 -7.01
C MET A 19 29.76 3.42 -6.73
N ILE A 20 28.81 4.33 -6.47
CA ILE A 20 27.66 4.68 -7.34
C ILE A 20 27.05 5.94 -6.74
N GLN A 21 27.19 7.05 -7.45
CA GLN A 21 26.78 8.38 -7.06
C GLN A 21 25.57 8.78 -7.91
N SER A 22 24.37 8.71 -7.31
CA SER A 22 23.28 9.68 -7.47
C SER A 22 21.92 9.09 -7.04
N LEU A 23 21.58 9.21 -5.76
CA LEU A 23 20.21 9.40 -5.24
C LEU A 23 20.31 9.44 -3.70
N GLN A 24 20.84 10.55 -3.21
CA GLN A 24 20.73 10.91 -1.80
C GLN A 24 19.26 11.22 -1.52
N ILE A 25 18.58 10.36 -0.77
CA ILE A 25 17.36 10.74 -0.06
C ILE A 25 17.84 11.54 1.17
N PRO A 26 17.63 12.87 1.24
CA PRO A 26 18.09 13.66 2.36
C PRO A 26 17.24 13.34 3.59
N GLY A 27 17.92 13.12 4.72
CA GLY A 27 17.28 13.07 6.02
C GLY A 27 16.63 14.42 6.32
N LYS A 28 15.32 14.39 6.55
CA LYS A 28 14.57 15.49 7.14
C LYS A 28 14.12 15.01 8.51
N GLU A 29 14.73 15.55 9.55
CA GLU A 29 14.16 15.51 10.90
C GLU A 29 12.70 15.99 10.82
N LEU A 30 11.82 15.32 11.57
CA LEU A 30 10.41 15.67 11.63
C LEU A 30 10.28 17.13 12.10
N ASN A 31 10.00 18.05 11.20
CA ASN A 31 9.40 19.33 11.58
C ASN A 31 7.97 19.02 12.03
N MET A 32 7.80 18.73 13.32
CA MET A 32 6.48 18.63 13.98
C MET A 32 5.79 19.99 14.16
N GLU A 33 6.30 21.05 13.54
CA GLU A 33 5.83 22.44 13.73
C GLU A 33 4.84 22.93 12.66
N THR A 34 4.59 22.17 11.60
CA THR A 34 3.54 22.52 10.63
C THR A 34 2.28 21.70 10.90
N GLU A 35 1.22 22.39 11.32
CA GLU A 35 -0.14 21.83 11.36
C GLU A 35 -0.41 21.04 10.07
N PRO A 36 -0.81 19.75 10.17
CA PRO A 36 -1.02 18.93 9.00
C PRO A 36 -2.04 19.59 8.07
N GLY A 37 -1.67 19.69 6.79
CA GLY A 37 -2.54 20.29 5.79
C GLY A 37 -3.86 19.53 5.68
N GLN A 38 -4.88 20.17 5.09
CA GLN A 38 -6.22 19.59 4.93
C GLN A 38 -6.17 18.13 4.40
N PRO A 39 -6.72 17.13 5.10
CA PRO A 39 -6.62 15.73 4.67
C PRO A 39 -7.20 15.49 3.27
N LEU A 40 -6.64 14.53 2.54
CA LEU A 40 -7.14 14.08 1.25
C LEU A 40 -7.73 12.67 1.36
N VAL A 41 -9.01 12.54 1.03
CA VAL A 41 -9.71 11.26 0.90
C VAL A 41 -9.73 10.86 -0.57
N ILE A 42 -9.20 9.68 -0.87
CA ILE A 42 -9.17 9.06 -2.18
C ILE A 42 -10.04 7.82 -2.14
N LEU A 43 -11.09 7.76 -2.95
CA LEU A 43 -11.96 6.59 -3.08
C LEU A 43 -11.78 5.92 -4.45
N ASN A 44 -11.57 4.61 -4.47
CA ASN A 44 -11.61 3.83 -5.70
C ASN A 44 -13.01 3.21 -5.89
N PRO A 45 -13.86 3.75 -6.78
CA PRO A 45 -15.22 3.26 -6.96
C PRO A 45 -15.26 1.88 -7.61
N ALA A 46 -14.22 1.46 -8.34
CA ALA A 46 -14.14 0.15 -8.97
C ALA A 46 -13.76 -0.98 -7.98
N ALA A 47 -13.38 -0.65 -6.74
CA ALA A 47 -13.02 -1.62 -5.73
C ALA A 47 -14.17 -2.62 -5.46
N ASN A 48 -13.80 -3.89 -5.25
CA ASN A 48 -14.72 -5.00 -4.96
C ASN A 48 -15.94 -5.06 -5.91
N ARG A 49 -15.69 -4.98 -7.23
CA ARG A 49 -16.72 -5.03 -8.28
C ARG A 49 -17.76 -3.92 -8.16
N GLY A 50 -17.36 -2.76 -7.68
CA GLY A 50 -18.25 -1.62 -7.52
C GLY A 50 -19.11 -1.65 -6.26
N ASN A 51 -19.02 -2.69 -5.40
CA ASN A 51 -19.78 -2.75 -4.14
C ASN A 51 -19.49 -1.58 -3.19
N MET A 52 -18.42 -0.84 -3.45
CA MET A 52 -18.04 0.36 -2.72
C MET A 52 -19.08 1.50 -2.77
N HIS A 53 -20.01 1.50 -3.74
CA HIS A 53 -21.08 2.51 -3.81
C HIS A 53 -21.88 2.63 -2.50
N LYS A 54 -22.02 1.54 -1.74
CA LYS A 54 -22.81 1.48 -0.51
C LYS A 54 -22.26 2.36 0.63
N HIS A 55 -20.96 2.62 0.65
CA HIS A 55 -20.33 3.42 1.71
C HIS A 55 -19.87 4.81 1.23
N ARG A 56 -20.07 5.13 -0.05
CA ARG A 56 -19.70 6.42 -0.65
C ARG A 56 -20.32 7.61 0.13
N ALA A 57 -21.60 7.52 0.45
CA ALA A 57 -22.30 8.60 1.16
C ALA A 57 -21.73 8.83 2.57
N LEU A 58 -21.43 7.74 3.28
CA LEU A 58 -20.86 7.81 4.63
C LEU A 58 -19.45 8.41 4.61
N VAL A 59 -18.59 7.95 3.70
CA VAL A 59 -17.24 8.50 3.52
C VAL A 59 -17.30 9.98 3.17
N ARG A 60 -18.16 10.37 2.22
CA ARG A 60 -18.29 11.78 1.80
C ARG A 60 -18.77 12.65 2.96
N SER A 61 -19.81 12.23 3.67
CA SER A 61 -20.33 12.98 4.82
C SER A 61 -19.27 13.16 5.90
N ARG A 62 -18.50 12.11 6.20
CA ARG A 62 -17.41 12.19 7.19
C ARG A 62 -16.24 13.07 6.72
N ALA A 63 -15.93 13.03 5.42
CA ALA A 63 -14.92 13.91 4.82
C ALA A 63 -15.34 15.38 4.95
N GLU A 64 -16.60 15.71 4.68
CA GLU A 64 -17.14 17.07 4.84
C GLU A 64 -17.06 17.55 6.30
N GLN A 65 -17.43 16.71 7.27
CA GLN A 65 -17.32 17.00 8.70
C GLN A 65 -15.87 17.26 9.13
N ALA A 66 -14.93 16.48 8.59
CA ALA A 66 -13.50 16.64 8.83
C ALA A 66 -12.88 17.81 8.05
N LYS A 67 -13.66 18.50 7.21
CA LYS A 67 -13.16 19.45 6.21
C LYS A 67 -12.05 18.83 5.35
N ALA A 68 -12.14 17.55 5.01
CA ALA A 68 -11.19 16.88 4.13
C ALA A 68 -11.58 17.05 2.67
N GLN A 69 -10.59 17.16 1.78
CA GLN A 69 -10.84 17.09 0.34
C GLN A 69 -11.23 15.66 -0.04
N TYR A 70 -12.30 15.49 -0.82
CA TYR A 70 -12.76 14.18 -1.28
C TYR A 70 -12.60 14.06 -2.79
N LEU A 71 -11.96 12.97 -3.26
CA LEU A 71 -11.85 12.64 -4.68
C LEU A 71 -12.10 11.16 -4.95
N GLU A 72 -12.48 10.88 -6.20
CA GLU A 72 -12.69 9.53 -6.70
C GLU A 72 -11.80 9.28 -7.90
N THR A 73 -11.09 8.16 -7.87
CA THR A 73 -10.23 7.78 -8.98
C THR A 73 -11.06 7.28 -10.16
N ARG A 74 -10.63 7.60 -11.38
CA ARG A 74 -11.27 7.14 -12.62
C ARG A 74 -10.47 6.03 -13.30
N LEU A 75 -9.15 6.07 -13.14
CA LEU A 75 -8.21 5.19 -13.83
C LEU A 75 -7.18 4.65 -12.83
N GLN A 76 -6.57 3.52 -13.20
CA GLN A 76 -5.45 2.96 -12.45
C GLN A 76 -4.27 3.94 -12.43
N GLY A 77 -3.58 4.05 -11.29
CA GLY A 77 -2.45 4.97 -11.10
C GLY A 77 -2.84 6.36 -10.60
N GLU A 78 -4.10 6.79 -10.73
CA GLU A 78 -4.53 8.11 -10.25
C GLU A 78 -4.37 8.22 -8.73
N ALA A 79 -4.62 7.15 -7.96
CA ALA A 79 -4.44 7.20 -6.50
C ALA A 79 -2.97 7.49 -6.13
N LYS A 80 -2.01 6.93 -6.87
CA LYS A 80 -0.58 7.17 -6.68
C LYS A 80 -0.23 8.64 -6.92
N GLU A 81 -0.70 9.22 -8.03
CA GLU A 81 -0.41 10.61 -8.39
C GLU A 81 -1.00 11.58 -7.36
N ARG A 82 -2.26 11.38 -6.97
CA ARG A 82 -2.94 12.21 -5.97
C ARG A 82 -2.29 12.12 -4.60
N ALA A 83 -1.91 10.91 -4.18
CA ALA A 83 -1.22 10.71 -2.91
C ALA A 83 0.17 11.35 -2.90
N MET A 84 0.92 11.28 -4.01
CA MET A 84 2.21 11.95 -4.14
C MET A 84 2.08 13.47 -4.02
N GLN A 85 1.09 14.06 -4.70
CA GLN A 85 0.78 15.49 -4.62
C GLN A 85 0.45 15.90 -3.17
N ALA A 86 -0.47 15.18 -2.52
CA ALA A 86 -0.86 15.44 -1.13
C ALA A 86 0.32 15.31 -0.16
N ALA A 87 1.19 14.30 -0.34
CA ALA A 87 2.37 14.12 0.48
C ALA A 87 3.38 15.27 0.32
N ARG A 88 3.56 15.81 -0.90
CA ARG A 88 4.39 17.01 -1.14
C ARG A 88 3.85 18.25 -0.43
N GLU A 89 2.54 18.32 -0.26
CA GLU A 89 1.81 19.37 0.45
C GLU A 89 1.72 19.11 1.97
N ASN A 90 2.37 18.06 2.51
CA ASN A 90 2.29 17.60 3.91
C ASN A 90 0.84 17.34 4.38
N ARG A 91 0.00 16.82 3.49
CA ARG A 91 -1.41 16.51 3.76
C ARG A 91 -1.56 15.02 4.08
N PRO A 92 -2.26 14.65 5.18
CA PRO A 92 -2.66 13.27 5.43
C PRO A 92 -3.49 12.70 4.27
N VAL A 93 -3.34 11.41 4.01
CA VAL A 93 -4.08 10.71 2.95
C VAL A 93 -4.95 9.63 3.57
N ILE A 94 -6.20 9.53 3.14
CA ILE A 94 -7.12 8.45 3.49
C ILE A 94 -7.50 7.73 2.20
N ILE A 95 -7.23 6.42 2.14
CA ILE A 95 -7.57 5.58 0.99
C ILE A 95 -8.76 4.70 1.32
N VAL A 96 -9.78 4.74 0.46
CA VAL A 96 -10.93 3.86 0.50
C VAL A 96 -10.89 2.94 -0.72
N GLY A 97 -10.51 1.68 -0.50
CA GLY A 97 -10.26 0.75 -1.60
C GLY A 97 -9.69 -0.60 -1.14
N GLY A 98 -9.21 -1.38 -2.10
CA GLY A 98 -8.55 -2.67 -1.84
C GLY A 98 -7.02 -2.55 -1.77
N ASP A 99 -6.35 -3.69 -1.65
CA ASP A 99 -4.88 -3.76 -1.56
C ASP A 99 -4.15 -3.04 -2.71
N GLY A 100 -4.68 -3.13 -3.94
CA GLY A 100 -4.11 -2.41 -5.09
C GLY A 100 -4.17 -0.88 -4.94
N SER A 101 -5.23 -0.36 -4.32
CA SER A 101 -5.38 1.08 -4.06
C SER A 101 -4.46 1.53 -2.93
N VAL A 102 -4.33 0.72 -1.87
CA VAL A 102 -3.33 0.96 -0.81
C VAL A 102 -1.92 0.97 -1.40
N HIS A 103 -1.61 0.00 -2.26
CA HIS A 103 -0.30 -0.09 -2.93
C HIS A 103 0.03 1.15 -3.76
N GLU A 104 -0.94 1.65 -4.53
CA GLU A 104 -0.77 2.90 -5.29
C GLU A 104 -0.50 4.09 -4.38
N VAL A 105 -1.28 4.27 -3.31
CA VAL A 105 -1.14 5.39 -2.38
C VAL A 105 0.20 5.34 -1.63
N VAL A 106 0.60 4.18 -1.13
CA VAL A 106 1.91 4.00 -0.47
C VAL A 106 3.06 4.37 -1.41
N ASN A 107 3.01 3.86 -2.65
CA ASN A 107 4.04 4.20 -3.65
C ASN A 107 4.02 5.70 -4.00
N GLY A 108 2.86 6.35 -3.98
CA GLY A 108 2.74 7.79 -4.20
C GLY A 108 3.38 8.61 -3.07
N ILE A 109 3.03 8.28 -1.82
CA ILE A 109 3.57 8.93 -0.63
C ILE A 109 5.08 8.75 -0.57
N LEU A 110 5.59 7.51 -0.61
CA LEU A 110 7.01 7.27 -0.41
C LEU A 110 7.87 7.79 -1.57
N ALA A 111 7.39 7.74 -2.81
CA ALA A 111 8.10 8.33 -3.95
C ALA A 111 8.10 9.88 -3.93
N SER A 112 7.28 10.52 -3.10
CA SER A 112 7.35 11.97 -2.89
C SER A 112 8.58 12.40 -2.08
N GLY A 113 9.22 11.47 -1.37
CA GLY A 113 10.28 11.77 -0.40
C GLY A 113 9.77 12.24 0.97
N ASN A 114 8.46 12.45 1.13
CA ASN A 114 7.83 12.84 2.38
C ASN A 114 7.15 11.64 3.07
N ARG A 115 6.91 11.81 4.37
CA ARG A 115 6.08 10.91 5.18
C ARG A 115 4.85 11.69 5.64
N VAL A 116 3.67 11.17 5.34
CA VAL A 116 2.39 11.70 5.82
C VAL A 116 1.54 10.56 6.37
N PRO A 117 0.64 10.82 7.34
CA PRO A 117 -0.27 9.81 7.83
C PRO A 117 -1.12 9.17 6.72
N LEU A 118 -1.29 7.86 6.78
CA LEU A 118 -2.15 7.09 5.89
C LEU A 118 -3.29 6.41 6.66
N GLY A 119 -4.52 6.86 6.42
CA GLY A 119 -5.73 6.16 6.84
C GLY A 119 -6.21 5.17 5.78
N ILE A 120 -6.68 4.00 6.19
CA ILE A 120 -7.13 2.95 5.26
C ILE A 120 -8.56 2.53 5.63
N VAL A 121 -9.46 2.59 4.66
CA VAL A 121 -10.80 2.01 4.74
C VAL A 121 -10.85 0.87 3.74
N ALA A 122 -10.79 -0.36 4.27
CA ALA A 122 -10.73 -1.58 3.48
C ALA A 122 -12.06 -1.85 2.76
N ALA A 123 -12.00 -1.91 1.43
CA ALA A 123 -13.15 -2.11 0.56
C ALA A 123 -12.86 -3.02 -0.64
N GLY A 124 -11.75 -3.73 -0.65
CA GLY A 124 -11.43 -4.80 -1.61
C GLY A 124 -11.95 -6.17 -1.16
N SER A 125 -11.58 -7.21 -1.91
CA SER A 125 -11.93 -8.62 -1.61
C SER A 125 -10.90 -9.35 -0.74
N GLY A 126 -9.68 -8.82 -0.62
CA GLY A 126 -8.57 -9.42 0.14
C GLY A 126 -8.22 -8.61 1.38
N ASN A 127 -7.90 -7.32 1.20
CA ASN A 127 -7.62 -6.32 2.24
C ASN A 127 -6.65 -6.83 3.32
N ASP A 128 -5.68 -7.63 2.91
CA ASP A 128 -4.81 -8.38 3.82
C ASP A 128 -3.98 -7.45 4.70
N PHE A 129 -3.47 -6.35 4.12
CA PHE A 129 -2.74 -5.35 4.88
C PHE A 129 -3.62 -4.67 5.94
N ALA A 130 -4.86 -4.32 5.59
CA ALA A 130 -5.78 -3.67 6.52
C ALA A 130 -6.26 -4.62 7.63
N TRP A 131 -6.72 -5.82 7.29
CA TRP A 131 -7.36 -6.74 8.25
C TRP A 131 -6.36 -7.62 8.98
N ASN A 132 -5.37 -8.17 8.29
CA ASN A 132 -4.45 -9.13 8.89
C ASN A 132 -3.20 -8.49 9.47
N THR A 133 -2.66 -7.43 8.84
CA THR A 133 -1.48 -6.73 9.36
C THR A 133 -1.86 -5.65 10.37
N LEU A 134 -2.71 -4.70 9.97
CA LEU A 134 -3.05 -3.53 10.81
C LEU A 134 -4.20 -3.76 11.80
N LYS A 135 -4.90 -4.90 11.68
CA LYS A 135 -6.08 -5.23 12.51
C LYS A 135 -7.11 -4.08 12.52
N LEU A 136 -7.37 -3.53 11.34
CA LEU A 136 -8.40 -2.51 11.16
C LEU A 136 -9.80 -3.12 11.23
N PRO A 137 -10.81 -2.36 11.68
CA PRO A 137 -12.18 -2.84 11.75
C PRO A 137 -12.70 -3.35 10.41
N HIS A 138 -13.54 -4.39 10.47
CA HIS A 138 -14.29 -4.87 9.31
C HIS A 138 -15.56 -4.06 9.07
N ASP A 139 -16.13 -3.48 10.13
CA ASP A 139 -17.28 -2.59 10.00
C ASP A 139 -16.87 -1.31 9.26
N PRO A 140 -17.54 -0.95 8.15
CA PRO A 140 -17.18 0.22 7.36
C PRO A 140 -17.29 1.54 8.11
N ALA A 141 -18.25 1.70 9.02
CA ALA A 141 -18.40 2.95 9.77
C ALA A 141 -17.27 3.09 10.79
N GLU A 142 -16.94 2.02 11.51
CA GLU A 142 -15.81 2.01 12.43
C GLU A 142 -14.47 2.20 11.72
N ALA A 143 -14.28 1.58 10.55
CA ALA A 143 -13.09 1.75 9.73
C ALA A 143 -12.92 3.20 9.24
N ILE A 144 -14.02 3.85 8.85
CA ILE A 144 -14.04 5.27 8.48
C ILE A 144 -13.62 6.13 9.67
N GLU A 145 -14.24 5.95 10.85
CA GLU A 145 -13.85 6.71 12.04
C GLU A 145 -12.38 6.49 12.40
N ARG A 146 -11.89 5.25 12.35
CA ARG A 146 -10.47 4.94 12.55
C ARG A 146 -9.56 5.62 11.55
N ALA A 147 -9.96 5.74 10.29
CA ALA A 147 -9.14 6.39 9.27
C ALA A 147 -8.99 7.90 9.49
N PHE A 148 -9.98 8.55 10.12
CA PHE A 148 -9.96 9.99 10.40
C PHE A 148 -9.42 10.35 11.80
N ALA A 149 -9.63 9.49 12.80
CA ALA A 149 -9.35 9.82 14.20
C ALA A 149 -8.57 8.73 14.96
N GLY A 150 -8.01 7.75 14.24
CA GLY A 150 -7.17 6.71 14.81
C GLY A 150 -5.81 7.23 15.30
N GLN A 151 -5.13 6.43 16.14
CA GLN A 151 -3.77 6.72 16.62
C GLN A 151 -2.72 6.35 15.58
N LEU A 152 -1.69 7.16 15.42
CA LEU A 152 -0.54 6.88 14.56
C LEU A 152 0.33 5.73 15.12
N ILE A 153 0.80 4.84 14.24
CA ILE A 153 1.74 3.75 14.50
C ILE A 153 2.77 3.69 13.37
N ASP A 154 3.99 3.27 13.65
CA ASP A 154 5.00 3.09 12.60
C ASP A 154 4.91 1.69 11.95
N VAL A 155 5.16 1.62 10.64
CA VAL A 155 5.00 0.42 9.80
C VAL A 155 6.11 0.37 8.76
N ASP A 156 6.83 -0.73 8.66
CA ASP A 156 7.88 -0.82 7.67
C ASP A 156 7.35 -1.01 6.25
N ALA A 157 8.09 -0.48 5.26
CA ALA A 157 7.91 -0.81 3.86
C ALA A 157 9.21 -1.34 3.25
N GLY A 158 9.08 -2.39 2.45
CA GLY A 158 10.16 -2.87 1.61
C GLY A 158 10.21 -2.14 0.28
N ILE A 159 11.38 -2.17 -0.37
CA ILE A 159 11.58 -1.60 -1.70
C ILE A 159 12.32 -2.60 -2.60
N VAL A 160 11.83 -2.79 -3.82
CA VAL A 160 12.47 -3.60 -4.86
C VAL A 160 12.35 -2.86 -6.17
N ASN A 161 13.48 -2.65 -6.87
CA ASN A 161 13.51 -1.95 -8.16
C ASN A 161 12.69 -0.65 -8.14
N GLU A 162 12.94 0.19 -7.12
CA GLU A 162 12.27 1.49 -6.90
C GLU A 162 10.76 1.41 -6.61
N ARG A 163 10.22 0.21 -6.40
CA ARG A 163 8.81 -0.01 -6.08
C ARG A 163 8.66 -0.46 -4.63
N TYR A 164 7.81 0.24 -3.90
CA TYR A 164 7.53 -0.05 -2.50
C TYR A 164 6.47 -1.14 -2.36
N PHE A 165 6.59 -1.96 -1.32
CA PHE A 165 5.58 -2.93 -0.90
C PHE A 165 5.44 -2.93 0.62
N VAL A 166 4.22 -3.18 1.11
CA VAL A 166 3.88 -3.15 2.56
C VAL A 166 3.34 -4.47 3.08
N ASN A 167 3.13 -5.44 2.19
CA ASN A 167 2.58 -6.74 2.56
C ASN A 167 3.57 -7.86 2.28
N SER A 168 3.74 -8.21 1.00
CA SER A 168 4.57 -9.34 0.62
C SER A 168 5.29 -9.10 -0.72
N LEU A 169 6.43 -9.77 -0.86
CA LEU A 169 7.20 -9.92 -2.08
C LEU A 169 7.31 -11.41 -2.39
N GLY A 170 6.83 -11.83 -3.56
CA GLY A 170 6.95 -13.20 -4.05
C GLY A 170 7.94 -13.29 -5.21
N ILE A 171 8.73 -14.37 -5.24
CA ILE A 171 9.63 -14.73 -6.35
C ILE A 171 9.44 -16.21 -6.73
N GLY A 172 9.66 -16.54 -8.01
CA GLY A 172 9.51 -17.91 -8.52
C GLY A 172 8.04 -18.31 -8.67
N LEU A 173 7.72 -19.54 -8.24
CA LEU A 173 6.41 -20.16 -8.51
C LEU A 173 5.22 -19.35 -8.00
N ASP A 174 5.32 -18.77 -6.80
CA ASP A 174 4.23 -17.94 -6.27
C ASP A 174 3.96 -16.71 -7.14
N ALA A 175 5.02 -16.04 -7.61
CA ALA A 175 4.91 -14.91 -8.52
C ALA A 175 4.29 -15.32 -9.86
N ASP A 176 4.69 -16.47 -10.41
CA ASP A 176 4.10 -17.01 -11.63
C ASP A 176 2.61 -17.34 -11.46
N ILE A 177 2.24 -17.93 -10.32
CA ILE A 177 0.84 -18.22 -9.98
C ILE A 177 0.05 -16.91 -9.89
N ALA A 178 0.59 -15.87 -9.27
CA ALA A 178 -0.06 -14.56 -9.17
C ALA A 178 -0.27 -13.91 -10.55
N VAL A 179 0.71 -14.03 -11.46
CA VAL A 179 0.60 -13.58 -12.85
C VAL A 179 -0.47 -14.39 -13.59
N ALA A 180 -0.44 -15.72 -13.49
CA ALA A 180 -1.42 -16.61 -14.10
C ALA A 180 -2.84 -16.33 -13.58
N ALA A 181 -3.00 -16.17 -12.26
CA ALA A 181 -4.24 -15.78 -11.61
C ALA A 181 -4.79 -14.47 -12.19
N THR A 182 -3.93 -13.46 -12.38
CA THR A 182 -4.32 -12.18 -13.00
C THR A 182 -4.81 -12.37 -14.43
N MET A 183 -4.14 -13.21 -15.22
CA MET A 183 -4.57 -13.53 -16.60
C MET A 183 -5.89 -14.30 -16.65
N LEU A 184 -6.23 -15.06 -15.61
CA LEU A 184 -7.49 -15.81 -15.50
C LEU A 184 -8.67 -14.94 -15.06
N LYS A 185 -8.43 -13.72 -14.52
CA LYS A 185 -9.51 -12.78 -14.15
C LYS A 185 -10.35 -12.33 -15.34
N LYS A 186 -9.88 -12.51 -16.59
CA LYS A 186 -10.66 -12.25 -17.81
C LYS A 186 -11.87 -13.18 -17.96
N TYR A 187 -11.88 -14.32 -17.27
CA TYR A 187 -12.98 -15.27 -17.31
C TYR A 187 -13.93 -15.00 -16.13
N PRO A 188 -15.17 -14.53 -16.38
CA PRO A 188 -16.06 -14.05 -15.32
C PRO A 188 -16.50 -15.13 -14.33
N PHE A 189 -16.46 -16.40 -14.73
CA PHE A 189 -16.76 -17.55 -13.85
C PHE A 189 -15.61 -17.91 -12.88
N MET A 190 -14.40 -17.41 -13.12
CA MET A 190 -13.23 -17.67 -12.26
C MET A 190 -13.02 -16.52 -11.28
N SER A 191 -13.31 -16.76 -10.01
CA SER A 191 -13.06 -15.78 -8.95
C SER A 191 -12.76 -16.43 -7.60
N GLY A 192 -12.13 -15.66 -6.71
CA GLY A 192 -11.74 -16.11 -5.38
C GLY A 192 -10.79 -17.30 -5.43
N ALA A 193 -10.98 -18.25 -4.49
CA ALA A 193 -10.12 -19.42 -4.35
C ALA A 193 -10.02 -20.29 -5.62
N ARG A 194 -11.11 -20.42 -6.40
CA ARG A 194 -11.13 -21.23 -7.63
C ARG A 194 -10.13 -20.76 -8.67
N LEU A 195 -9.96 -19.44 -8.78
CA LEU A 195 -9.00 -18.83 -9.70
C LEU A 195 -7.57 -19.14 -9.28
N TYR A 196 -7.26 -19.09 -7.99
CA TYR A 196 -5.95 -19.44 -7.46
C TYR A 196 -5.65 -20.93 -7.59
N TYR A 197 -6.61 -21.82 -7.31
CA TYR A 197 -6.42 -23.26 -7.51
C TYR A 197 -6.18 -23.61 -8.99
N ALA A 198 -6.95 -23.03 -9.91
CA ALA A 198 -6.74 -23.25 -11.34
C ALA A 198 -5.40 -22.70 -11.82
N ALA A 199 -4.99 -21.51 -11.36
CA ALA A 199 -3.68 -20.93 -11.65
C ALA A 199 -2.54 -21.82 -11.13
N THR A 200 -2.66 -22.31 -9.90
CA THR A 200 -1.69 -23.20 -9.26
C THR A 200 -1.54 -24.49 -10.03
N LEU A 201 -2.66 -25.17 -10.34
CA LEU A 201 -2.64 -26.43 -11.09
C LEU A 201 -2.03 -26.24 -12.48
N LYS A 202 -2.40 -25.17 -13.19
CA LYS A 202 -1.83 -24.85 -14.49
C LYS A 202 -0.31 -24.62 -14.40
N GLN A 203 0.14 -23.83 -13.42
CA GLN A 203 1.56 -23.51 -13.29
C GLN A 203 2.37 -24.73 -12.84
N LEU A 204 1.80 -25.59 -11.99
CA LEU A 204 2.45 -26.83 -11.57
C LEU A 204 2.61 -27.81 -12.73
N LEU A 205 1.60 -27.94 -13.60
CA LEU A 205 1.59 -28.90 -14.71
C LEU A 205 2.38 -28.42 -15.94
N PHE A 206 2.40 -27.12 -16.22
CA PHE A 206 2.91 -26.58 -17.49
C PHE A 206 3.91 -25.42 -17.35
N GLY A 207 4.08 -24.88 -16.16
CA GLY A 207 4.92 -23.70 -15.90
C GLY A 207 6.20 -24.01 -15.14
N TYR A 208 6.22 -25.09 -14.36
CA TYR A 208 7.34 -25.47 -13.51
C TYR A 208 8.42 -26.23 -14.31
N HIS A 209 9.08 -25.54 -15.25
CA HIS A 209 10.14 -26.13 -16.07
C HIS A 209 11.51 -25.47 -15.87
N ARG A 210 11.60 -24.41 -15.06
CA ARG A 210 12.87 -23.74 -14.76
C ARG A 210 12.90 -23.43 -13.27
N CYS A 211 13.76 -24.14 -12.53
CA CYS A 211 14.15 -23.74 -11.19
C CYS A 211 15.36 -22.81 -11.35
N PRO A 212 15.18 -21.47 -11.35
CA PRO A 212 16.33 -20.59 -11.38
C PRO A 212 17.11 -20.75 -10.07
N TRP A 213 18.43 -20.84 -10.18
CA TRP A 213 19.30 -20.73 -9.02
C TRP A 213 19.13 -19.33 -8.41
N LEU A 214 18.75 -19.27 -7.14
CA LEU A 214 18.59 -18.03 -6.38
C LEU A 214 19.78 -17.88 -5.43
N SER A 215 20.48 -16.76 -5.50
CA SER A 215 21.47 -16.35 -4.50
C SER A 215 20.84 -15.25 -3.64
N LEU A 216 20.96 -15.38 -2.32
CA LEU A 216 20.45 -14.41 -1.35
C LEU A 216 21.62 -13.91 -0.52
N ASP A 217 21.99 -12.65 -0.73
CA ASP A 217 22.97 -11.96 0.09
C ASP A 217 22.25 -11.13 1.14
N LEU A 218 22.15 -11.68 2.35
CA LEU A 218 21.63 -10.96 3.50
C LEU A 218 22.78 -10.15 4.11
N VAL A 219 22.77 -8.83 3.89
CA VAL A 219 23.69 -7.93 4.59
C VAL A 219 23.21 -7.85 6.04
N GLY A 220 23.89 -8.57 6.94
CA GLY A 220 23.51 -8.70 8.35
C GLY A 220 23.41 -7.36 9.07
N GLY A 221 22.23 -7.09 9.66
CA GLY A 221 22.08 -6.07 10.69
C GLY A 221 22.63 -6.63 12.00
N GLN A 222 23.59 -5.95 12.62
CA GLN A 222 24.02 -6.26 13.98
C GLN A 222 22.81 -6.11 14.91
N HIS A 223 22.45 -7.18 15.62
CA HIS A 223 21.54 -7.10 16.76
C HIS A 223 22.30 -6.43 17.92
N PRO A 224 21.83 -5.30 18.48
CA PRO A 224 22.25 -4.94 19.83
C PRO A 224 21.70 -6.00 20.78
N ALA A 225 22.60 -6.58 21.59
CA ALA A 225 22.28 -7.49 22.69
C ALA A 225 21.47 -6.78 23.79
#